data_AF-A0A183XJQ7-F1
#
_entry.id   AF-A0A183XJQ7-F1
#
_cell.length_a   1.000
_cell.length_b   1.000
_cell.length_c   1.000
_cell.angle_alpha   90.00
_cell.angle_beta   90.00
_cell.angle_gamma   90.00
#
_symmetry.space_group_name_H-M   'P 1'
#
loop_
_entity.id
_entity.type
_entity.pdbx_description
1 polymer ?
#
loop_
_entity_poly.entity_id
_entity_poly.type
_entity_poly.pdbx_seq_one_letter_code
_entity_poly.pdbx_strand_id
1 'polypeptide(L)'
;MKLTSIPRKLWEHKKKSAFASLIAYFTGWKIYNWKRDCDIRAIYAREAKQFGDAPLDLTERLRRVTVLVDKTCAGAFDSFEKNALPLLNLAGLQVDIIKPNDISEFKSIAEHIDTTDCDALYIIGGDNALSTVLTAVCRQENNSPLPIGVFPGGSDNRSLIGLVPDVFAVQNDIRPCCESAMALIEEQTRPIYLSSIKFENSESSTNEGKPVYGVSGLYAGWYDRVEADKNKLWYWGALKRWIAYITAYLRSLKQYPEIEFNIIYEEYCAGCSKCRSSQSITEKTNQTNKRWWHYITGSRNYIGVNDIKPGKDYSVVQNENCGKTREMKIKAIDIAFENFQDQNACGLRVRSGGAERSRISLLIDGWTRCRTKQLFSSPDTSFYQTDRFVKSVILTFSLLPDAFKKMTIFGNDYKMDSDLRTRILLESTNKYVNMYLPTKIRVS
;
A
#
# COMPACT_ATOMS: atom_id res chain seq x y z
N MET A 1 45.83 -9.12 -34.96
CA MET A 1 45.38 -7.72 -35.16
C MET A 1 46.36 -6.78 -34.47
N LYS A 2 47.02 -5.87 -35.19
CA LYS A 2 48.01 -4.92 -34.62
C LYS A 2 47.30 -3.92 -33.69
N LEU A 3 47.46 -4.11 -32.37
CA LEU A 3 46.91 -3.26 -31.28
C LEU A 3 47.24 -1.77 -31.43
N THR A 4 48.31 -1.44 -32.16
CA THR A 4 48.79 -0.07 -32.38
C THR A 4 47.88 0.81 -33.25
N SER A 5 46.91 0.22 -33.97
CA SER A 5 46.00 0.97 -34.86
C SER A 5 44.67 1.41 -34.21
N ILE A 6 44.38 0.90 -33.01
CA ILE A 6 43.14 1.16 -32.27
C ILE A 6 42.96 2.63 -31.86
N PRO A 7 43.98 3.34 -31.32
CA PRO A 7 43.79 4.73 -30.88
C PRO A 7 43.49 5.68 -32.04
N ARG A 8 44.07 5.43 -33.23
CA ARG A 8 43.85 6.27 -34.43
C ARG A 8 42.41 6.14 -34.96
N LYS A 9 41.90 4.90 -35.03
CA LYS A 9 40.52 4.62 -35.45
C LYS A 9 39.46 5.17 -34.48
N LEU A 10 39.72 5.15 -33.18
CA LEU A 10 38.81 5.74 -32.17
C LEU A 10 38.71 7.27 -32.31
N TRP A 11 39.81 7.92 -32.71
CA TRP A 11 39.86 9.36 -32.92
C TRP A 11 39.22 9.81 -34.24
N GLU A 12 39.33 9.02 -35.31
CA GLU A 12 38.66 9.28 -36.60
C GLU A 12 37.13 9.15 -36.50
N HIS A 13 36.63 8.30 -35.59
CA HIS A 13 35.20 8.09 -35.40
C HIS A 13 34.71 8.45 -34.00
N LYS A 14 35.04 9.67 -33.51
CA LYS A 14 34.66 10.14 -32.15
C LYS A 14 33.18 9.90 -31.82
N LYS A 15 32.27 10.15 -32.76
CA LYS A 15 30.82 9.91 -32.58
C LYS A 15 30.49 8.41 -32.41
N LYS A 16 31.07 7.52 -33.23
CA LYS A 16 30.84 6.07 -33.13
C LYS A 16 31.50 5.48 -31.88
N SER A 17 32.70 5.97 -31.53
CA SER A 17 33.42 5.61 -30.31
C SER A 17 32.64 6.00 -29.05
N ALA A 18 32.11 7.23 -28.99
CA ALA A 18 31.26 7.68 -27.88
C ALA A 18 29.99 6.84 -27.77
N PHE A 19 29.33 6.53 -28.89
CA PHE A 19 28.14 5.68 -28.91
C PHE A 19 28.45 4.24 -28.45
N ALA A 20 29.56 3.66 -28.90
CA ALA A 20 30.00 2.33 -28.46
C ALA A 20 30.33 2.30 -26.97
N SER A 21 31.00 3.34 -26.44
CA SER A 21 31.28 3.49 -25.00
C SER A 21 29.99 3.57 -24.18
N LEU A 22 29.01 4.34 -24.65
CA LEU A 22 27.69 4.45 -24.01
C LEU A 22 26.95 3.10 -23.99
N ILE A 23 26.94 2.37 -25.12
CA ILE A 23 26.37 1.01 -25.17
C ILE A 23 27.12 0.07 -24.21
N ALA A 24 28.45 0.10 -24.20
CA ALA A 24 29.25 -0.75 -23.33
C ALA A 24 28.96 -0.46 -21.85
N TYR A 25 28.83 0.81 -21.48
CA TYR A 25 28.43 1.23 -20.13
C TYR A 25 27.05 0.71 -19.75
N PHE A 26 26.03 0.92 -20.60
CA PHE A 26 24.68 0.43 -20.34
C PHE A 26 24.62 -1.10 -20.26
N THR A 27 25.37 -1.80 -21.12
CA THR A 27 25.44 -3.27 -21.13
C THR A 27 26.13 -3.79 -19.87
N GLY A 28 27.28 -3.22 -19.50
CA GLY A 28 28.00 -3.55 -18.28
C GLY A 28 27.17 -3.30 -17.02
N TRP A 29 26.46 -2.16 -16.96
CA TRP A 29 25.53 -1.84 -15.88
C TRP A 29 24.38 -2.84 -15.78
N LYS A 30 23.79 -3.23 -16.92
CA LYS A 30 22.71 -4.24 -16.96
C LYS A 30 23.21 -5.62 -16.51
N ILE A 31 24.40 -6.04 -16.94
CA ILE A 31 25.02 -7.31 -16.52
C ILE A 31 25.32 -7.28 -15.02
N TYR A 32 25.88 -6.18 -14.52
CA TYR A 32 26.16 -6.00 -13.10
C TYR A 32 24.88 -6.10 -12.25
N ASN A 33 23.82 -5.40 -12.62
CA ASN A 33 22.54 -5.46 -11.91
C ASN A 33 21.94 -6.87 -11.97
N TRP A 34 21.96 -7.52 -13.14
CA TRP A 34 21.46 -8.89 -13.27
C TRP A 34 22.23 -9.86 -12.38
N LYS A 35 23.56 -9.78 -12.37
CA LYS A 35 24.40 -10.61 -11.49
C LYS A 35 24.11 -10.34 -10.01
N ARG A 36 24.04 -9.07 -9.61
CA ARG A 36 23.68 -8.67 -8.25
C ARG A 36 22.33 -9.26 -7.85
N ASP A 37 21.33 -9.15 -8.71
CA ASP A 37 20.00 -9.68 -8.45
C ASP A 37 20.00 -11.21 -8.36
N CYS A 38 20.80 -11.92 -9.17
CA CYS A 38 20.99 -13.37 -9.05
C CYS A 38 21.66 -13.77 -7.72
N ASP A 39 22.71 -13.06 -7.32
CA ASP A 39 23.42 -13.30 -6.07
C ASP A 39 22.49 -13.09 -4.86
N ILE A 40 21.66 -12.04 -4.89
CA ILE A 40 20.63 -11.77 -3.89
C ILE A 40 19.59 -12.89 -3.86
N ARG A 41 19.01 -13.29 -5.02
CA ARG A 41 18.03 -14.40 -5.08
C ARG A 41 18.61 -15.70 -4.52
N ALA A 42 19.88 -15.99 -4.78
CA ALA A 42 20.54 -17.18 -4.28
C ALA A 42 20.65 -17.18 -2.74
N ILE A 43 20.80 -16.02 -2.11
CA ILE A 43 20.81 -15.90 -0.65
C ILE A 43 19.41 -16.21 -0.10
N TYR A 44 18.37 -15.54 -0.60
CA TYR A 44 16.99 -15.81 -0.18
C TYR A 44 16.56 -17.25 -0.44
N ALA A 45 16.96 -17.84 -1.57
CA ALA A 45 16.65 -19.23 -1.91
C ALA A 45 17.28 -20.22 -0.92
N ARG A 46 18.50 -19.95 -0.43
CA ARG A 46 19.14 -20.78 0.60
C ARG A 46 18.38 -20.72 1.92
N GLU A 47 17.91 -19.54 2.31
CA GLU A 47 17.10 -19.38 3.53
C GLU A 47 15.73 -20.04 3.38
N ALA A 48 15.00 -19.79 2.28
CA ALA A 48 13.71 -20.43 2.00
C ALA A 48 13.80 -21.96 1.99
N LYS A 49 14.90 -22.51 1.44
CA LYS A 49 15.16 -23.95 1.45
C LYS A 49 15.26 -24.52 2.86
N GLN A 50 15.81 -23.79 3.84
CA GLN A 50 15.89 -24.27 5.23
C GLN A 50 14.50 -24.54 5.82
N PHE A 51 13.48 -23.78 5.42
CA PHE A 51 12.09 -24.03 5.81
C PHE A 51 11.51 -25.27 5.12
N GLY A 52 11.83 -25.49 3.84
CA GLY A 52 11.38 -26.68 3.11
C GLY A 52 12.08 -27.98 3.50
N ASP A 53 13.31 -27.90 4.01
CA ASP A 53 14.08 -29.04 4.53
C ASP A 53 13.62 -29.46 5.95
N ALA A 54 12.74 -28.68 6.60
CA ALA A 54 12.21 -29.01 7.94
C ALA A 54 11.26 -30.22 7.89
N PRO A 55 11.36 -31.16 8.85
CA PRO A 55 10.48 -32.32 8.89
C PRO A 55 9.03 -31.89 9.17
N LEU A 56 8.09 -32.49 8.45
CA LEU A 56 6.66 -32.31 8.68
C LEU A 56 6.10 -33.49 9.46
N ASP A 57 5.35 -33.22 10.53
CA ASP A 57 4.66 -34.28 11.27
C ASP A 57 3.61 -34.96 10.38
N LEU A 58 3.43 -36.27 10.54
CA LEU A 58 2.48 -37.06 9.73
C LEU A 58 1.03 -36.57 9.83
N THR A 59 0.69 -35.85 10.90
CA THR A 59 -0.64 -35.25 11.13
C THR A 59 -0.80 -33.88 10.49
N GLU A 60 0.30 -33.25 10.08
CA GLU A 60 0.29 -31.92 9.51
C GLU A 60 0.17 -31.99 7.98
N ARG A 61 -0.78 -31.23 7.44
CA ARG A 61 -0.89 -30.97 6.00
C ARG A 61 0.00 -29.79 5.61
N LEU A 62 0.52 -29.82 4.39
CA LEU A 62 1.23 -28.70 3.77
C LEU A 62 0.39 -27.42 3.81
N ARG A 63 1.05 -26.29 4.05
CA ARG A 63 0.40 -25.00 4.09
C ARG A 63 0.04 -24.54 2.67
N ARG A 64 -1.24 -24.23 2.47
CA ARG A 64 -1.84 -23.83 1.19
C ARG A 64 -1.85 -22.32 1.06
N VAL A 65 -1.25 -21.81 0.00
CA VAL A 65 -1.17 -20.38 -0.29
C VAL A 65 -1.85 -20.12 -1.63
N THR A 66 -2.94 -19.37 -1.61
CA THR A 66 -3.59 -18.94 -2.85
C THR A 66 -3.04 -17.60 -3.27
N VAL A 67 -2.50 -17.54 -4.49
CA VAL A 67 -1.93 -16.33 -5.07
C VAL A 67 -2.93 -15.70 -6.02
N LEU A 68 -3.48 -14.54 -5.65
CA LEU A 68 -4.45 -13.82 -6.46
C LEU A 68 -3.76 -12.69 -7.24
N VAL A 69 -3.83 -12.76 -8.57
CA VAL A 69 -3.05 -11.87 -9.45
C VAL A 69 -3.90 -10.74 -10.04
N ASP A 70 -3.53 -9.49 -9.74
CA ASP A 70 -4.09 -8.32 -10.43
C ASP A 70 -3.39 -8.10 -11.78
N LYS A 71 -4.09 -8.45 -12.87
CA LYS A 71 -3.59 -8.29 -14.24
C LYS A 71 -3.41 -6.83 -14.67
N THR A 72 -3.94 -5.85 -13.92
CA THR A 72 -3.74 -4.42 -14.25
C THR A 72 -2.30 -3.96 -14.01
N CYS A 73 -1.55 -4.67 -13.15
CA CYS A 73 -0.16 -4.39 -12.85
C CYS A 73 0.78 -5.12 -13.83
N ALA A 74 1.04 -4.50 -14.99
CA ALA A 74 1.89 -5.08 -16.03
C ALA A 74 3.30 -5.44 -15.51
N GLY A 75 3.72 -6.69 -15.75
CA GLY A 75 5.03 -7.22 -15.33
C GLY A 75 5.15 -7.62 -13.85
N ALA A 76 4.12 -7.38 -13.03
CA ALA A 76 4.12 -7.79 -11.63
C ALA A 76 4.16 -9.32 -11.48
N PHE A 77 3.40 -10.04 -12.32
CA PHE A 77 3.41 -11.51 -12.34
C PHE A 77 4.78 -12.07 -12.75
N ASP A 78 5.40 -11.55 -13.81
CA ASP A 78 6.73 -11.97 -14.26
C ASP A 78 7.81 -11.70 -13.19
N SER A 79 7.67 -10.61 -12.43
CA SER A 79 8.53 -10.29 -11.30
C SER A 79 8.33 -11.29 -10.16
N PHE A 80 7.07 -11.63 -9.84
CA PHE A 80 6.74 -12.63 -8.84
C PHE A 80 7.31 -14.01 -9.21
N GLU A 81 7.10 -14.45 -10.46
CA GLU A 81 7.59 -15.73 -10.98
C GLU A 81 9.12 -15.86 -10.86
N LYS A 82 9.86 -14.75 -11.01
CA LYS A 82 11.32 -14.73 -10.92
C LYS A 82 11.85 -14.58 -9.49
N ASN A 83 11.16 -13.80 -8.64
CA ASN A 83 11.71 -13.32 -7.38
C ASN A 83 11.10 -13.96 -6.13
N ALA A 84 9.83 -14.39 -6.18
CA ALA A 84 9.08 -14.86 -5.02
C ALA A 84 8.59 -16.30 -5.17
N LEU A 85 8.02 -16.68 -6.32
CA LEU A 85 7.51 -18.03 -6.56
C LEU A 85 8.55 -19.14 -6.28
N PRO A 86 9.84 -19.01 -6.69
CA PRO A 86 10.84 -20.02 -6.36
C PRO A 86 11.07 -20.15 -4.86
N LEU A 87 10.98 -19.07 -4.09
CA LEU A 87 11.14 -19.09 -2.64
C LEU A 87 9.99 -19.85 -1.98
N LEU A 88 8.74 -19.57 -2.41
CA LEU A 88 7.57 -20.27 -1.87
C LEU A 88 7.63 -21.78 -2.14
N ASN A 89 8.05 -22.17 -3.34
CA ASN A 89 8.21 -23.58 -3.70
C ASN A 89 9.35 -24.25 -2.91
N LEU A 90 10.49 -23.56 -2.72
CA LEU A 90 11.61 -24.06 -1.93
C LEU A 90 11.27 -24.20 -0.44
N ALA A 91 10.34 -23.39 0.07
CA ALA A 91 9.85 -23.48 1.45
C ALA A 91 8.82 -24.60 1.66
N GLY A 92 8.47 -25.38 0.63
CA GLY A 92 7.51 -26.48 0.76
C GLY A 92 6.05 -26.04 0.84
N LEU A 93 5.70 -24.84 0.37
CA LEU A 93 4.32 -24.34 0.36
C LEU A 93 3.55 -24.86 -0.86
N GLN A 94 2.28 -25.23 -0.68
CA GLN A 94 1.38 -25.53 -1.80
C GLN A 94 0.83 -24.23 -2.36
N VAL A 95 1.32 -23.80 -3.53
CA VAL A 95 0.99 -22.51 -4.14
C VAL A 95 -0.01 -22.67 -5.29
N ASP A 96 -1.22 -22.14 -5.12
CA ASP A 96 -2.26 -22.13 -6.15
C ASP A 96 -2.42 -20.73 -6.74
N ILE A 97 -2.11 -20.57 -8.03
CA ILE A 97 -2.11 -19.25 -8.69
C ILE A 97 -3.41 -19.03 -9.46
N ILE A 98 -4.18 -18.01 -9.06
CA ILE A 98 -5.42 -17.60 -9.71
C ILE A 98 -5.20 -16.28 -10.46
N LYS A 99 -5.51 -16.29 -11.75
CA LYS A 99 -5.33 -15.14 -12.66
C LYS A 99 -6.68 -14.67 -13.23
N PRO A 100 -7.46 -13.87 -12.48
CA PRO A 100 -8.73 -13.31 -12.95
C PRO A 100 -8.56 -12.54 -14.25
N ASN A 101 -9.57 -12.55 -15.13
CA ASN A 101 -9.54 -11.84 -16.41
C ASN A 101 -9.82 -10.35 -16.27
N ASP A 102 -10.69 -9.99 -15.35
CA ASP A 102 -11.04 -8.60 -15.06
C ASP A 102 -11.13 -8.34 -13.54
N ILE A 103 -11.36 -7.06 -13.20
CA ILE A 103 -11.47 -6.61 -11.81
C ILE A 103 -12.74 -7.13 -11.11
N SER A 104 -13.80 -7.42 -11.85
CA SER A 104 -15.06 -7.95 -11.33
C SER A 104 -14.89 -9.41 -10.91
N GLU A 105 -14.24 -10.21 -11.73
CA GLU A 105 -13.83 -11.58 -11.44
C GLU A 105 -12.85 -11.59 -10.25
N PHE A 106 -11.85 -10.71 -10.26
CA PHE A 106 -10.90 -10.57 -9.14
C PHE A 106 -11.62 -10.31 -7.81
N LYS A 107 -12.56 -9.36 -7.81
CA LYS A 107 -13.38 -9.05 -6.64
C LYS A 107 -14.27 -10.22 -6.23
N SER A 108 -14.91 -10.87 -7.19
CA SER A 108 -15.80 -12.01 -6.92
C SER A 108 -15.03 -13.15 -6.27
N ILE A 109 -13.83 -13.45 -6.76
CA ILE A 109 -12.94 -14.47 -6.17
C ILE A 109 -12.55 -14.05 -4.74
N ALA A 110 -12.13 -12.81 -4.53
CA ALA A 110 -11.78 -12.31 -3.19
C ALA A 110 -12.96 -12.34 -2.19
N GLU A 111 -14.20 -12.23 -2.67
CA GLU A 111 -15.41 -12.30 -1.83
C GLU A 111 -15.79 -13.74 -1.42
N HIS A 112 -15.26 -14.77 -2.10
CA HIS A 112 -15.59 -16.18 -1.83
C HIS A 112 -14.43 -16.98 -1.22
N ILE A 113 -13.17 -16.56 -1.40
CA ILE A 113 -12.02 -17.23 -0.77
C ILE A 113 -12.15 -17.17 0.75
N ASP A 114 -12.01 -18.33 1.39
CA ASP A 114 -12.00 -18.46 2.84
C ASP A 114 -10.88 -19.40 3.34
N THR A 115 -10.89 -19.68 4.65
CA THR A 115 -9.92 -20.58 5.30
C THR A 115 -10.08 -22.05 4.92
N THR A 116 -11.20 -22.43 4.31
CA THR A 116 -11.42 -23.80 3.81
C THR A 116 -10.66 -24.03 2.51
N ASP A 117 -10.52 -22.98 1.68
CA ASP A 117 -9.77 -23.02 0.44
C ASP A 117 -8.25 -22.92 0.67
N CYS A 118 -7.80 -22.02 1.55
CA CYS A 118 -6.37 -21.77 1.77
C CYS A 118 -6.02 -21.32 3.21
N ASP A 119 -4.74 -21.38 3.57
CA ASP A 119 -4.23 -20.90 4.86
C ASP A 119 -3.81 -19.43 4.83
N ALA A 120 -3.40 -18.97 3.64
CA ALA A 120 -2.91 -17.61 3.42
C ALA A 120 -3.31 -17.15 2.02
N LEU A 121 -3.76 -15.90 1.93
CA LEU A 121 -4.01 -15.23 0.66
C LEU A 121 -2.82 -14.33 0.32
N TYR A 122 -2.23 -14.52 -0.86
CA TYR A 122 -1.11 -13.73 -1.33
C TYR A 122 -1.50 -12.92 -2.56
N ILE A 123 -1.56 -11.59 -2.42
CA ILE A 123 -2.04 -10.69 -3.48
C ILE A 123 -0.84 -10.20 -4.28
N ILE A 124 -0.87 -10.39 -5.60
CA ILE A 124 0.07 -9.73 -6.51
C ILE A 124 -0.62 -8.49 -7.07
N GLY A 125 -0.18 -7.30 -6.64
CA GLY A 125 -0.75 -6.05 -7.13
C GLY A 125 -0.24 -4.83 -6.39
N GLY A 126 -0.96 -3.72 -6.55
CA GLY A 126 -0.74 -2.49 -5.79
C GLY A 126 -1.82 -2.26 -4.73
N ASP A 127 -1.94 -1.01 -4.29
CA ASP A 127 -2.89 -0.60 -3.27
C ASP A 127 -4.35 -0.85 -3.67
N ASN A 128 -4.69 -0.71 -4.96
CA ASN A 128 -6.03 -1.00 -5.46
C ASN A 128 -6.43 -2.46 -5.20
N ALA A 129 -5.59 -3.41 -5.65
CA ALA A 129 -5.82 -4.84 -5.45
C ALA A 129 -5.98 -5.17 -3.96
N LEU A 130 -5.10 -4.62 -3.12
CA LEU A 130 -5.19 -4.78 -1.66
C LEU A 130 -6.51 -4.21 -1.11
N SER A 131 -6.92 -3.00 -1.49
CA SER A 131 -8.16 -2.39 -1.03
C SER A 131 -9.40 -3.20 -1.43
N THR A 132 -9.38 -3.79 -2.63
CA THR A 132 -10.46 -4.64 -3.13
C THR A 132 -10.60 -5.91 -2.29
N VAL A 133 -9.49 -6.58 -2.01
CA VAL A 133 -9.48 -7.79 -1.16
C VAL A 133 -9.87 -7.45 0.28
N LEU A 134 -9.29 -6.39 0.88
CA LEU A 134 -9.63 -5.99 2.25
C LEU A 134 -11.11 -5.64 2.38
N THR A 135 -11.66 -4.96 1.38
CA THR A 135 -13.09 -4.65 1.33
C THR A 135 -13.95 -5.91 1.23
N ALA A 136 -13.55 -6.90 0.43
CA ALA A 136 -14.23 -8.18 0.32
C ALA A 136 -14.21 -8.96 1.64
N VAL A 137 -13.03 -9.12 2.25
CA VAL A 137 -12.85 -9.81 3.53
C VAL A 137 -13.64 -9.12 4.65
N CYS A 138 -13.62 -7.78 4.72
CA CYS A 138 -14.35 -7.03 5.76
C CYS A 138 -15.88 -7.07 5.63
N ARG A 139 -16.40 -7.52 4.50
CA ARG A 139 -17.85 -7.70 4.24
C ARG A 139 -18.33 -9.10 4.61
N GLN A 140 -17.43 -10.07 4.72
CA GLN A 140 -17.75 -11.40 5.23
C GLN A 140 -17.94 -11.29 6.75
N GLU A 141 -19.17 -11.33 7.24
CA GLU A 141 -19.48 -11.08 8.66
C GLU A 141 -19.00 -12.20 9.61
N ASN A 142 -18.73 -13.40 9.09
CA ASN A 142 -18.58 -14.63 9.88
C ASN A 142 -17.23 -15.34 9.73
N ASN A 143 -16.28 -14.79 8.98
CA ASN A 143 -15.02 -15.48 8.70
C ASN A 143 -13.88 -14.94 9.56
N SER A 144 -13.13 -15.85 10.17
CA SER A 144 -11.82 -15.56 10.73
C SER A 144 -10.97 -14.93 9.62
N PRO A 145 -10.36 -13.74 9.84
CA PRO A 145 -9.66 -13.05 8.78
C PRO A 145 -8.47 -13.89 8.33
N LEU A 146 -8.57 -14.44 7.12
CA LEU A 146 -7.48 -15.12 6.44
C LEU A 146 -6.27 -14.18 6.39
N PRO A 147 -5.07 -14.61 6.83
CA PRO A 147 -3.91 -13.73 6.81
C PRO A 147 -3.50 -13.40 5.37
N ILE A 148 -3.23 -12.12 5.14
CA ILE A 148 -3.00 -11.57 3.80
C ILE A 148 -1.54 -11.16 3.63
N GLY A 149 -0.87 -11.68 2.60
CA GLY A 149 0.41 -11.15 2.15
C GLY A 149 0.25 -10.38 0.84
N VAL A 150 1.16 -9.45 0.58
CA VAL A 150 1.12 -8.62 -0.63
C VAL A 150 2.49 -8.62 -1.28
N PHE A 151 2.54 -9.06 -2.53
CA PHE A 151 3.70 -8.86 -3.38
C PHE A 151 3.65 -7.45 -3.96
N PRO A 152 4.72 -6.62 -3.79
CA PRO A 152 4.75 -5.22 -4.21
C PRO A 152 4.84 -5.09 -5.74
N GLY A 153 3.74 -5.35 -6.43
CA GLY A 153 3.62 -5.28 -7.89
C GLY A 153 3.19 -3.89 -8.41
N GLY A 154 2.68 -3.03 -7.54
CA GLY A 154 2.22 -1.69 -7.88
C GLY A 154 3.36 -0.71 -8.13
N SER A 155 3.07 0.39 -8.83
CA SER A 155 4.07 1.42 -9.14
C SER A 155 4.47 2.27 -7.93
N ASP A 156 3.55 2.47 -6.98
CA ASP A 156 3.73 3.36 -5.84
C ASP A 156 3.72 2.63 -4.48
N ASN A 157 2.98 1.51 -4.35
CA ASN A 157 2.87 0.68 -3.13
C ASN A 157 2.72 1.49 -1.83
N ARG A 158 1.81 2.48 -1.83
CA ARG A 158 1.66 3.48 -0.75
C ARG A 158 1.33 2.84 0.59
N SER A 159 0.48 1.80 0.58
CA SER A 159 0.13 1.06 1.80
C SER A 159 1.34 0.38 2.42
N LEU A 160 2.11 -0.37 1.60
CA LEU A 160 3.29 -1.09 2.07
C LEU A 160 4.41 -0.15 2.54
N ILE A 161 4.63 0.97 1.83
CA ILE A 161 5.59 2.00 2.26
C ILE A 161 5.15 2.62 3.59
N GLY A 162 3.85 2.88 3.78
CA GLY A 162 3.33 3.41 5.04
C GLY A 162 3.46 2.45 6.22
N LEU A 163 3.34 1.14 5.95
CA LEU A 163 3.43 0.09 6.97
C LEU A 163 4.88 -0.29 7.34
N VAL A 164 5.76 -0.46 6.35
CA VAL A 164 7.16 -0.87 6.54
C VAL A 164 8.07 -0.07 5.60
N PRO A 165 8.32 1.22 5.91
CA PRO A 165 9.09 2.10 5.05
C PRO A 165 10.51 1.59 4.80
N ASP A 166 11.16 0.99 5.81
CA ASP A 166 12.54 0.48 5.71
C ASP A 166 12.73 -0.63 4.66
N VAL A 167 11.64 -1.31 4.28
CA VAL A 167 11.65 -2.36 3.26
C VAL A 167 11.15 -1.81 1.93
N PHE A 168 9.94 -1.26 1.90
CA PHE A 168 9.25 -0.97 0.64
C PHE A 168 9.59 0.40 0.04
N ALA A 169 10.26 1.30 0.77
CA ALA A 169 10.71 2.57 0.19
C ALA A 169 11.88 2.40 -0.81
N VAL A 170 12.55 1.25 -0.79
CA VAL A 170 13.66 0.95 -1.72
C VAL A 170 13.11 0.63 -3.11
N GLN A 171 13.06 1.64 -3.97
CA GLN A 171 12.62 1.49 -5.36
C GLN A 171 13.71 0.88 -6.27
N ASN A 172 13.28 0.17 -7.32
CA ASN A 172 14.11 -0.50 -8.32
C ASN A 172 15.04 -1.58 -7.73
N ASP A 173 14.57 -2.28 -6.70
CA ASP A 173 15.28 -3.36 -6.04
C ASP A 173 14.39 -4.60 -5.96
N ILE A 174 15.00 -5.78 -6.03
CA ILE A 174 14.29 -7.05 -5.90
C ILE A 174 14.08 -7.45 -4.44
N ARG A 175 14.84 -6.86 -3.51
CA ARG A 175 14.78 -7.19 -2.08
C ARG A 175 13.38 -7.05 -1.48
N PRO A 176 12.61 -5.97 -1.73
CA PRO A 176 11.23 -5.88 -1.23
C PRO A 176 10.33 -7.02 -1.74
N CYS A 177 10.56 -7.49 -2.96
CA CYS A 177 9.84 -8.64 -3.52
C CYS A 177 10.19 -9.93 -2.78
N CYS A 178 11.48 -10.18 -2.55
CA CYS A 178 11.94 -11.37 -1.80
C CYS A 178 11.52 -11.31 -0.33
N GLU A 179 11.65 -10.16 0.34
CA GLU A 179 11.23 -9.98 1.74
C GLU A 179 9.72 -10.16 1.93
N SER A 180 8.89 -9.72 0.98
CA SER A 180 7.44 -9.98 1.04
C SER A 180 7.11 -11.48 1.01
N ALA A 181 7.85 -12.27 0.23
CA ALA A 181 7.69 -13.71 0.19
C ALA A 181 8.25 -14.39 1.44
N MET A 182 9.41 -13.94 1.93
CA MET A 182 9.99 -14.47 3.17
C MET A 182 9.11 -14.17 4.39
N ALA A 183 8.49 -13.00 4.48
CA ALA A 183 7.56 -12.69 5.57
C ALA A 183 6.37 -13.67 5.60
N LEU A 184 5.93 -14.14 4.43
CA LEU A 184 4.91 -15.18 4.31
C LEU A 184 5.47 -16.55 4.75
N ILE A 185 6.66 -16.92 4.30
CA ILE A 185 7.33 -18.19 4.67
C ILE A 185 7.58 -18.26 6.19
N GLU A 186 8.08 -17.19 6.78
CA GLU A 186 8.43 -17.06 8.20
C GLU A 186 7.23 -16.82 9.12
N GLU A 187 6.02 -16.75 8.55
CA GLU A 187 4.77 -16.48 9.28
C GLU A 187 4.78 -15.20 10.12
N GLN A 188 5.50 -14.19 9.64
CA GLN A 188 5.59 -12.87 10.28
C GLN A 188 4.31 -12.07 10.07
N THR A 189 3.30 -12.35 10.90
CA THR A 189 2.02 -11.67 10.87
C THR A 189 1.99 -10.47 11.80
N ARG A 190 1.30 -9.40 11.37
CA ARG A 190 1.02 -8.22 12.20
C ARG A 190 -0.45 -7.81 12.01
N PRO A 191 -1.17 -7.47 13.10
CA PRO A 191 -2.52 -6.94 12.98
C PRO A 191 -2.48 -5.52 12.43
N ILE A 192 -3.09 -5.29 11.27
CA ILE A 192 -3.18 -3.98 10.62
C ILE A 192 -4.61 -3.48 10.68
N TYR A 193 -4.81 -2.31 11.29
CA TYR A 193 -6.11 -1.67 11.43
C TYR A 193 -6.50 -0.91 10.15
N LEU A 194 -7.76 -1.05 9.75
CA LEU A 194 -8.24 -0.53 8.47
C LEU A 194 -8.93 0.82 8.63
N SER A 195 -8.79 1.66 7.61
CA SER A 195 -9.61 2.85 7.44
C SER A 195 -10.75 2.53 6.47
N SER A 196 -11.90 3.19 6.66
CA SER A 196 -13.04 3.09 5.75
C SER A 196 -13.33 4.43 5.10
N ILE A 197 -13.79 4.38 3.86
CA ILE A 197 -14.32 5.54 3.15
C ILE A 197 -15.73 5.26 2.65
N LYS A 198 -16.61 6.24 2.80
CA LYS A 198 -17.98 6.24 2.29
C LYS A 198 -18.23 7.53 1.53
N PHE A 199 -18.98 7.42 0.43
CA PHE A 199 -19.46 8.56 -0.34
C PHE A 199 -20.94 8.71 -0.06
N GLU A 200 -21.35 9.84 0.50
CA GLU A 200 -22.77 10.19 0.62
C GLU A 200 -23.18 10.93 -0.66
N ASN A 201 -23.72 10.19 -1.62
CA ASN A 201 -24.42 10.76 -2.77
C ASN A 201 -25.91 10.87 -2.44
N SER A 202 -26.47 12.06 -2.63
CA SER A 202 -27.91 12.26 -2.67
C SER A 202 -28.45 11.50 -3.90
N GLU A 203 -29.31 10.50 -3.67
CA GLU A 203 -30.27 9.94 -4.64
C GLU A 203 -29.91 8.75 -5.58
N SER A 204 -28.69 8.18 -5.59
CA SER A 204 -28.40 6.97 -6.40
C SER A 204 -28.40 5.65 -5.59
N SER A 205 -29.56 5.01 -5.56
CA SER A 205 -29.88 3.76 -4.81
C SER A 205 -29.39 2.46 -5.47
N THR A 206 -28.11 2.35 -5.84
CA THR A 206 -27.54 1.07 -6.30
C THR A 206 -26.08 0.91 -5.87
N ASN A 207 -25.83 0.20 -4.76
CA ASN A 207 -24.50 -0.19 -4.25
C ASN A 207 -23.47 0.90 -3.88
N GLU A 208 -23.76 2.20 -4.09
CA GLU A 208 -22.82 3.31 -3.82
C GLU A 208 -22.66 3.67 -2.32
N GLY A 209 -23.49 3.10 -1.43
CA GLY A 209 -23.43 3.40 0.02
C GLY A 209 -22.52 2.50 0.86
N LYS A 210 -21.91 1.45 0.28
CA LYS A 210 -21.10 0.51 1.06
C LYS A 210 -19.68 1.07 1.31
N PRO A 211 -19.15 0.98 2.53
CA PRO A 211 -17.78 1.41 2.79
C PRO A 211 -16.78 0.59 1.96
N VAL A 212 -15.75 1.28 1.48
CA VAL A 212 -14.53 0.69 0.97
C VAL A 212 -13.49 0.74 2.08
N TYR A 213 -12.80 -0.36 2.32
CA TYR A 213 -11.79 -0.48 3.36
C TYR A 213 -10.39 -0.49 2.73
N GLY A 214 -9.43 0.11 3.41
CA GLY A 214 -8.05 0.13 2.94
C GLY A 214 -7.06 0.56 4.01
N VAL A 215 -5.78 0.34 3.68
CA VAL A 215 -4.64 0.75 4.51
C VAL A 215 -3.98 2.01 3.96
N SER A 216 -4.02 2.22 2.65
CA SER A 216 -3.51 3.44 2.03
C SER A 216 -4.38 4.65 2.40
N GLY A 217 -4.01 5.82 1.91
CA GLY A 217 -4.67 7.08 2.20
C GLY A 217 -5.67 7.54 1.14
N LEU A 218 -6.22 8.74 1.37
CA LEU A 218 -6.76 9.59 0.31
C LEU A 218 -5.74 10.67 -0.02
N TYR A 219 -5.43 10.82 -1.29
CA TYR A 219 -4.52 11.84 -1.79
C TYR A 219 -5.24 12.62 -2.88
N ALA A 220 -5.25 13.93 -2.74
CA ALA A 220 -5.84 14.84 -3.70
C ALA A 220 -4.97 16.09 -3.79
N GLY A 221 -4.69 16.56 -5.00
CA GLY A 221 -3.87 17.75 -5.18
C GLY A 221 -3.03 17.75 -6.43
N TRP A 222 -2.21 18.79 -6.52
CA TRP A 222 -1.29 18.95 -7.62
C TRP A 222 -0.25 17.82 -7.66
N TYR A 223 0.36 17.47 -6.53
CA TYR A 223 1.44 16.48 -6.49
C TYR A 223 0.96 15.07 -6.81
N ASP A 224 -0.17 14.64 -6.24
CA ASP A 224 -0.77 13.35 -6.57
C ASP A 224 -1.08 13.24 -8.08
N ARG A 225 -1.62 14.31 -8.68
CA ARG A 225 -1.89 14.35 -10.12
C ARG A 225 -0.62 14.26 -10.96
N VAL A 226 0.46 14.93 -10.56
CA VAL A 226 1.76 14.83 -11.23
C VAL A 226 2.31 13.40 -11.17
N GLU A 227 2.23 12.78 -10.00
CA GLU A 227 2.69 11.40 -9.80
C GLU A 227 1.88 10.40 -10.61
N ALA A 228 0.56 10.59 -10.74
CA ALA A 228 -0.27 9.76 -11.62
C ALA A 228 0.08 9.97 -13.11
N ASP A 229 0.28 11.23 -13.54
CA ASP A 229 0.60 11.56 -14.94
C ASP A 229 2.02 11.12 -15.35
N LYS A 230 2.95 10.90 -14.42
CA LYS A 230 4.32 10.43 -14.71
C LYS A 230 4.34 9.16 -15.55
N ASN A 231 3.32 8.30 -15.38
CA ASN A 231 3.23 7.01 -16.06
C ASN A 231 2.96 7.16 -17.56
N LYS A 232 2.34 8.26 -17.99
CA LYS A 232 2.16 8.59 -19.42
C LYS A 232 3.47 8.97 -20.11
N LEU A 233 4.48 9.36 -19.34
CA LEU A 233 5.80 9.80 -19.80
C LEU A 233 6.82 8.65 -19.83
N TRP A 234 6.36 7.42 -20.07
CA TRP A 234 7.18 6.19 -20.04
C TRP A 234 8.43 6.26 -20.94
N TYR A 235 8.34 6.97 -22.07
CA TYR A 235 9.41 7.14 -23.05
C TYR A 235 10.63 7.92 -22.50
N TRP A 236 10.47 8.71 -21.43
CA TRP A 236 11.57 9.44 -20.79
C TRP A 236 12.34 8.62 -19.73
N GLY A 237 11.97 7.36 -19.51
CA GLY A 237 12.67 6.47 -18.57
C GLY A 237 12.83 7.07 -17.17
N ALA A 238 14.06 7.14 -16.67
CA ALA A 238 14.35 7.67 -15.33
C ALA A 238 14.04 9.19 -15.18
N LEU A 239 13.97 9.94 -16.28
CA LEU A 239 13.66 11.37 -16.27
C LEU A 239 12.16 11.67 -16.28
N LYS A 240 11.31 10.64 -16.45
CA LYS A 240 9.85 10.80 -16.57
C LYS A 240 9.24 11.62 -15.42
N ARG A 241 9.72 11.40 -14.19
CA ARG A 241 9.21 12.07 -12.99
C ARG A 241 9.59 13.56 -12.96
N TRP A 242 10.84 13.88 -13.30
CA TRP A 242 11.33 15.26 -13.41
C TRP A 242 10.56 16.06 -14.46
N ILE A 243 10.33 15.43 -15.62
CA ILE A 243 9.59 16.03 -16.73
C ILE A 243 8.10 16.16 -16.38
N ALA A 244 7.52 15.22 -15.64
CA ALA A 244 6.16 15.34 -15.14
C ALA A 244 5.97 16.65 -14.34
N TYR A 245 6.88 16.94 -13.41
CA TYR A 245 6.84 18.21 -12.66
C TYR A 245 7.01 19.45 -13.55
N ILE A 246 7.90 19.41 -14.55
CA ILE A 246 8.06 20.53 -15.49
C ILE A 246 6.78 20.76 -16.30
N THR A 247 6.20 19.69 -16.84
CA THR A 247 4.96 19.79 -17.63
C THR A 247 3.79 20.28 -16.78
N ALA A 248 3.71 19.86 -15.52
CA ALA A 248 2.71 20.33 -14.58
C ALA A 248 2.92 21.78 -14.15
N TYR A 249 4.17 22.23 -14.02
CA TYR A 249 4.51 23.63 -13.79
C TYR A 249 4.08 24.49 -14.98
N LEU A 250 4.35 24.07 -16.22
CA LEU A 250 3.90 24.79 -17.41
C LEU A 250 2.38 24.87 -17.48
N ARG A 251 1.65 23.83 -17.06
CA ARG A 251 0.18 23.87 -16.95
C ARG A 251 -0.28 24.84 -15.85
N SER A 252 0.44 24.91 -14.73
CA SER A 252 0.08 25.80 -13.61
C SER A 252 0.31 27.30 -13.88
N LEU A 253 0.98 27.63 -15.00
CA LEU A 253 1.05 29.00 -15.51
C LEU A 253 -0.31 29.51 -15.99
N LYS A 254 -1.17 28.63 -16.52
CA LYS A 254 -2.53 29.01 -16.96
C LYS A 254 -3.51 29.16 -15.79
N GLN A 255 -3.44 28.23 -14.84
CA GLN A 255 -4.31 28.20 -13.67
C GLN A 255 -3.50 27.75 -12.45
N TYR A 256 -3.52 28.56 -11.39
CA TYR A 256 -2.86 28.19 -10.15
C TYR A 256 -3.59 26.99 -9.50
N PRO A 257 -2.88 25.97 -9.00
CA PRO A 257 -3.49 24.71 -8.60
C PRO A 257 -3.98 24.75 -7.15
N GLU A 258 -4.89 25.65 -6.83
CA GLU A 258 -5.49 25.79 -5.50
C GLU A 258 -6.78 24.99 -5.37
N ILE A 259 -6.95 24.35 -4.22
CA ILE A 259 -8.13 23.57 -3.83
C ILE A 259 -8.66 24.16 -2.52
N GLU A 260 -9.97 24.40 -2.47
CA GLU A 260 -10.65 24.85 -1.26
C GLU A 260 -11.61 23.77 -0.79
N PHE A 261 -11.55 23.43 0.49
CA PHE A 261 -12.38 22.39 1.07
C PHE A 261 -12.68 22.66 2.54
N ASN A 262 -13.82 22.14 2.98
CA ASN A 262 -14.26 22.17 4.35
C ASN A 262 -14.07 20.78 4.94
N ILE A 263 -13.48 20.72 6.12
CA ILE A 263 -13.31 19.50 6.90
C ILE A 263 -14.12 19.63 8.18
N ILE A 264 -14.97 18.64 8.44
CA ILE A 264 -15.53 18.38 9.77
C ILE A 264 -14.81 17.15 10.32
N TYR A 265 -14.06 17.29 11.41
CA TYR A 265 -13.24 16.20 11.95
C TYR A 265 -13.48 15.96 13.44
N GLU A 266 -13.28 14.72 13.87
CA GLU A 266 -13.19 14.30 15.27
C GLU A 266 -11.72 14.06 15.63
N GLU A 267 -11.23 14.65 16.71
CA GLU A 267 -9.84 14.45 17.14
C GLU A 267 -9.55 12.98 17.48
N TYR A 268 -8.37 12.49 17.11
CA TYR A 268 -7.95 11.13 17.46
C TYR A 268 -7.78 11.01 18.97
N CYS A 269 -8.29 9.93 19.55
CA CYS A 269 -8.08 9.58 20.94
C CYS A 269 -7.47 8.17 21.02
N ALA A 270 -6.24 8.08 21.56
CA ALA A 270 -5.53 6.81 21.75
C ALA A 270 -6.30 5.79 22.62
N GLY A 271 -7.27 6.27 23.39
CA GLY A 271 -8.18 5.47 24.19
C GLY A 271 -8.57 6.23 25.45
N CYS A 272 -9.86 6.38 25.67
CA CYS A 272 -10.43 6.94 26.88
C CYS A 272 -11.68 6.14 27.24
N SER A 273 -12.21 6.39 28.44
CA SER A 273 -13.47 5.81 28.88
C SER A 273 -14.54 6.02 27.81
N LYS A 274 -14.72 7.22 27.25
CA LYS A 274 -15.78 7.47 26.24
C LYS A 274 -15.67 6.64 24.95
N CYS A 275 -14.47 6.47 24.38
CA CYS A 275 -14.32 5.77 23.09
C CYS A 275 -14.08 4.27 23.21
N ARG A 276 -13.62 3.79 24.37
CA ARG A 276 -13.29 2.36 24.59
C ARG A 276 -14.19 1.70 25.65
N SER A 277 -14.92 2.44 26.49
CA SER A 277 -15.93 1.85 27.38
C SER A 277 -17.05 1.29 26.52
N SER A 278 -17.33 -0.01 26.69
CA SER A 278 -18.36 -0.83 26.01
C SER A 278 -17.87 -1.85 24.96
N GLN A 279 -16.57 -2.00 24.69
CA GLN A 279 -16.08 -3.05 23.76
C GLN A 279 -15.10 -4.08 24.36
N SER A 280 -14.87 -4.06 25.66
CA SER A 280 -14.37 -5.21 26.43
C SER A 280 -15.54 -5.86 27.16
N ILE A 281 -15.65 -7.19 27.12
CA ILE A 281 -16.73 -8.00 27.73
C ILE A 281 -18.03 -8.03 26.90
N THR A 282 -17.91 -8.38 25.62
CA THR A 282 -18.78 -9.44 25.10
C THR A 282 -17.87 -10.32 24.28
N GLU A 283 -17.12 -11.19 24.97
CA GLU A 283 -17.04 -12.54 24.46
C GLU A 283 -18.49 -12.94 24.18
N LYS A 284 -18.90 -12.86 22.92
CA LYS A 284 -19.76 -13.91 22.42
C LYS A 284 -18.90 -15.15 22.63
N THR A 285 -19.02 -15.76 23.80
CA THR A 285 -19.27 -17.18 23.89
C THR A 285 -20.48 -17.43 22.99
N ASN A 286 -20.25 -17.38 21.67
CA ASN A 286 -20.84 -18.37 20.83
C ASN A 286 -20.32 -19.66 21.45
N GLN A 287 -21.13 -20.20 22.35
CA GLN A 287 -21.31 -21.63 22.51
C GLN A 287 -21.67 -22.17 21.12
N THR A 288 -20.71 -22.14 20.19
CA THR A 288 -20.71 -23.06 19.08
C THR A 288 -20.59 -24.40 19.75
N ASN A 289 -21.65 -25.16 19.58
CA ASN A 289 -21.87 -26.51 20.05
C ASN A 289 -20.60 -27.35 19.75
N LYS A 290 -19.60 -27.31 20.64
CA LYS A 290 -18.37 -28.09 20.53
C LYS A 290 -18.77 -29.52 20.84
N ARG A 291 -19.22 -30.20 19.79
CA ARG A 291 -19.58 -31.62 19.80
C ARG A 291 -18.37 -32.42 20.27
N TRP A 292 -18.59 -33.34 21.21
CA TRP A 292 -17.59 -34.13 21.93
C TRP A 292 -16.56 -34.81 21.01
N TRP A 293 -16.93 -35.15 19.77
CA TRP A 293 -16.01 -35.74 18.80
C TRP A 293 -14.87 -34.82 18.36
N HIS A 294 -14.94 -33.49 18.55
CA HIS A 294 -13.79 -32.60 18.33
C HIS A 294 -12.62 -32.83 19.32
N TYR A 295 -12.86 -33.54 20.44
CA TYR A 295 -11.79 -34.06 21.31
C TYR A 295 -11.13 -35.33 20.78
N ILE A 296 -11.78 -36.02 19.83
CA ILE A 296 -11.33 -37.31 19.26
C ILE A 296 -10.68 -37.08 17.89
N THR A 297 -11.26 -36.20 17.08
CA THR A 297 -10.68 -35.73 15.82
C THR A 297 -10.05 -34.37 16.11
N GLY A 298 -8.80 -34.37 16.60
CA GLY A 298 -8.09 -33.16 17.02
C GLY A 298 -8.38 -32.00 16.06
N SER A 299 -9.19 -31.03 16.51
CA SER A 299 -9.42 -29.85 15.69
C SER A 299 -8.09 -29.14 15.63
N ARG A 300 -7.59 -28.88 14.43
CA ARG A 300 -6.48 -27.96 14.19
C ARG A 300 -6.84 -26.64 14.84
N ASN A 301 -6.36 -26.45 16.07
CA ASN A 301 -6.21 -25.15 16.63
C ASN A 301 -5.14 -24.51 15.76
N TYR A 302 -5.58 -23.64 14.85
CA TYR A 302 -4.77 -22.47 14.60
C TYR A 302 -4.60 -21.86 15.98
N ILE A 303 -3.42 -22.02 16.55
CA ILE A 303 -2.92 -21.13 17.57
C ILE A 303 -2.79 -19.80 16.83
N GLY A 304 -3.92 -19.11 16.66
CA GLY A 304 -3.89 -17.68 16.61
C GLY A 304 -3.11 -17.33 17.86
N VAL A 305 -1.92 -16.77 17.66
CA VAL A 305 -1.17 -16.11 18.71
C VAL A 305 -2.08 -14.99 19.17
N ASN A 306 -3.01 -15.36 20.05
CA ASN A 306 -3.59 -14.51 21.04
C ASN A 306 -2.43 -14.16 21.95
N ASP A 307 -1.54 -13.28 21.47
CA ASP A 307 -0.93 -12.32 22.34
C ASP A 307 -2.10 -11.54 22.93
N ILE A 308 -2.66 -12.09 24.00
CA ILE A 308 -3.41 -11.34 25.00
C ILE A 308 -2.36 -10.42 25.60
N LYS A 309 -1.97 -9.38 24.86
CA LYS A 309 -1.44 -8.18 25.47
C LYS A 309 -2.50 -7.77 26.48
N PRO A 310 -2.16 -7.60 27.76
CA PRO A 310 -3.13 -7.20 28.76
C PRO A 310 -3.86 -5.98 28.21
N GLY A 311 -5.16 -6.13 27.96
CA GLY A 311 -5.98 -5.06 27.41
C GLY A 311 -5.81 -3.86 28.32
N LYS A 312 -5.22 -2.78 27.80
CA LYS A 312 -5.02 -1.56 28.59
C LYS A 312 -6.39 -1.12 29.09
N ASP A 313 -6.54 -0.99 30.39
CA ASP A 313 -7.78 -0.50 30.96
C ASP A 313 -7.89 1.02 30.71
N TYR A 314 -8.79 1.41 29.81
CA TYR A 314 -9.04 2.81 29.47
C TYR A 314 -10.10 3.46 30.36
N SER A 315 -10.68 2.73 31.32
CA SER A 315 -11.74 3.25 32.20
C SER A 315 -11.32 4.50 32.97
N VAL A 316 -10.04 4.60 33.34
CA VAL A 316 -9.45 5.71 34.09
C VAL A 316 -9.12 6.92 33.20
N VAL A 317 -8.88 6.70 31.90
CA VAL A 317 -8.45 7.76 31.00
C VAL A 317 -9.66 8.58 30.57
N GLN A 318 -9.77 9.83 31.01
CA GLN A 318 -10.81 10.76 30.57
C GLN A 318 -10.24 11.73 29.54
N ASN A 319 -10.87 11.82 28.37
CA ASN A 319 -10.54 12.82 27.35
C ASN A 319 -11.79 13.68 27.06
N GLU A 320 -11.71 14.96 27.39
CA GLU A 320 -12.79 15.92 27.18
C GLU A 320 -13.03 16.24 25.70
N ASN A 321 -12.02 16.09 24.84
CA ASN A 321 -12.13 16.35 23.40
C ASN A 321 -12.61 15.15 22.61
N CYS A 322 -12.56 13.95 23.19
CA CYS A 322 -13.04 12.75 22.52
C CYS A 322 -14.53 12.87 22.20
N GLY A 323 -14.90 12.63 20.93
CA GLY A 323 -16.28 12.78 20.43
C GLY A 323 -16.68 14.19 20.02
N LYS A 324 -15.85 15.22 20.24
CA LYS A 324 -16.16 16.58 19.80
C LYS A 324 -15.76 16.75 18.33
N THR A 325 -16.69 17.21 17.51
CA THR A 325 -16.42 17.57 16.12
C THR A 325 -15.94 19.02 16.02
N ARG A 326 -15.02 19.28 15.09
CA ARG A 326 -14.52 20.61 14.75
C ARG A 326 -14.62 20.82 13.25
N GLU A 327 -14.92 22.05 12.85
CA GLU A 327 -14.97 22.44 11.45
C GLU A 327 -13.79 23.36 11.10
N MET A 328 -13.21 23.18 9.92
CA MET A 328 -12.15 24.03 9.38
C MET A 328 -12.33 24.19 7.88
N LYS A 329 -12.17 25.42 7.40
CA LYS A 329 -12.05 25.72 5.96
C LYS A 329 -10.57 25.86 5.61
N ILE A 330 -10.10 25.11 4.63
CA ILE A 330 -8.68 25.05 4.27
C ILE A 330 -8.53 25.35 2.78
N LYS A 331 -7.53 26.18 2.49
CA LYS A 331 -6.99 26.39 1.15
C LYS A 331 -5.67 25.65 1.06
N ALA A 332 -5.53 24.73 0.10
CA ALA A 332 -4.30 23.96 -0.06
C ALA A 332 -4.06 23.60 -1.53
N ILE A 333 -2.84 23.17 -1.82
CA ILE A 333 -2.45 22.63 -3.13
C ILE A 333 -2.36 21.11 -3.08
N ASP A 334 -2.06 20.58 -1.90
CA ASP A 334 -1.88 19.17 -1.63
C ASP A 334 -2.66 18.79 -0.36
N ILE A 335 -3.37 17.67 -0.42
CA ILE A 335 -4.15 17.09 0.66
C ILE A 335 -3.81 15.60 0.73
N ALA A 336 -3.37 15.16 1.90
CA ALA A 336 -3.07 13.77 2.18
C ALA A 336 -3.74 13.34 3.49
N PHE A 337 -4.56 12.29 3.41
CA PHE A 337 -5.11 11.57 4.54
C PHE A 337 -4.38 10.25 4.63
N GLU A 338 -3.56 10.06 5.64
CA GLU A 338 -2.75 8.86 5.80
C GLU A 338 -3.23 8.05 6.98
N ASN A 339 -3.25 6.73 6.83
CA ASN A 339 -3.52 5.84 7.95
C ASN A 339 -2.30 5.81 8.87
N PHE A 340 -2.51 6.13 10.14
CA PHE A 340 -1.53 6.01 11.20
C PHE A 340 -1.84 4.77 12.04
N GLN A 341 -0.89 3.84 12.11
CA GLN A 341 -1.01 2.63 12.93
C GLN A 341 -0.45 2.88 14.33
N ASP A 342 -1.31 2.73 15.34
CA ASP A 342 -0.94 2.64 16.75
C ASP A 342 -1.03 1.17 17.21
N GLN A 343 -0.52 0.85 18.40
CA GLN A 343 -0.45 -0.53 18.90
C GLN A 343 -1.81 -1.24 18.94
N ASN A 344 -2.89 -0.48 19.22
CA ASN A 344 -4.24 -1.01 19.46
C ASN A 344 -5.33 -0.28 18.64
N ALA A 345 -4.94 0.57 17.69
CA ALA A 345 -5.87 1.41 16.94
C ALA A 345 -5.27 1.90 15.62
N CYS A 346 -6.16 2.32 14.71
CA CYS A 346 -5.82 3.19 13.60
C CYS A 346 -6.25 4.62 13.95
N GLY A 347 -5.44 5.59 13.55
CA GLY A 347 -5.84 7.00 13.42
C GLY A 347 -5.67 7.45 11.97
N LEU A 348 -6.24 8.59 11.62
CA LEU A 348 -6.01 9.25 10.34
C LEU A 348 -5.13 10.48 10.59
N ARG A 349 -4.08 10.67 9.79
CA ARG A 349 -3.26 11.87 9.78
C ARG A 349 -3.64 12.72 8.58
N VAL A 350 -4.19 13.90 8.83
CA VAL A 350 -4.61 14.85 7.80
C VAL A 350 -3.50 15.88 7.63
N ARG A 351 -2.94 15.93 6.43
CA ARG A 351 -1.91 16.88 6.03
C ARG A 351 -2.41 17.70 4.86
N SER A 352 -2.36 19.02 5.00
CA SER A 352 -2.67 19.94 3.91
C SER A 352 -1.82 21.20 3.96
N GLY A 353 -1.48 21.72 2.78
CA GLY A 353 -0.66 22.92 2.69
C GLY A 353 -0.31 23.34 1.26
N GLY A 354 0.60 24.30 1.17
CA GLY A 354 1.15 24.81 -0.09
C GLY A 354 0.43 26.02 -0.69
N ALA A 355 -0.70 26.49 -0.17
CA ALA A 355 -1.48 27.58 -0.79
C ALA A 355 -0.72 28.91 -0.95
N GLU A 356 0.21 29.23 -0.05
CA GLU A 356 0.99 30.47 -0.08
C GLU A 356 2.32 30.36 -0.86
N ARG A 357 2.62 29.18 -1.41
CA ARG A 357 3.92 28.90 -2.03
C ARG A 357 3.95 29.40 -3.49
N SER A 358 5.05 30.01 -3.92
CA SER A 358 5.20 30.42 -5.32
C SER A 358 5.22 29.20 -6.27
N ARG A 359 4.80 29.36 -7.53
CA ARG A 359 4.82 28.27 -8.53
C ARG A 359 6.19 27.62 -8.68
N ILE A 360 7.25 28.42 -8.59
CA ILE A 360 8.64 27.96 -8.67
C ILE A 360 8.96 27.11 -7.42
N SER A 361 8.52 27.53 -6.23
CA SER A 361 8.74 26.74 -5.03
C SER A 361 8.01 25.38 -5.05
N LEU A 362 6.84 25.29 -5.69
CA LEU A 362 6.15 24.01 -5.91
C LEU A 362 6.96 23.05 -6.80
N LEU A 363 7.56 23.59 -7.87
CA LEU A 363 8.45 22.84 -8.76
C LEU A 363 9.71 22.38 -8.01
N ILE A 364 10.33 23.25 -7.22
CA ILE A 364 11.51 22.93 -6.41
C ILE A 364 11.18 21.84 -5.38
N ASP A 365 10.03 21.91 -4.71
CA ASP A 365 9.58 20.87 -3.79
C ASP A 365 9.38 19.53 -4.53
N GLY A 366 8.72 19.55 -5.70
CA GLY A 366 8.56 18.36 -6.55
C GLY A 366 9.89 17.72 -6.96
N TRP A 367 10.88 18.53 -7.31
CA TRP A 367 12.24 18.05 -7.61
C TRP A 367 12.98 17.55 -6.37
N THR A 368 12.70 18.12 -5.20
CA THR A 368 13.25 17.64 -3.94
C THR A 368 12.69 16.26 -3.63
N ARG A 369 11.38 16.04 -3.82
CA ARG A 369 10.72 14.72 -3.76
C ARG A 369 11.33 13.71 -4.74
N CYS A 370 11.69 14.15 -5.96
CA CYS A 370 12.42 13.31 -6.91
C CYS A 370 13.78 12.86 -6.37
N ARG A 371 14.54 13.76 -5.74
CA ARG A 371 15.88 13.48 -5.19
C ARG A 371 15.83 12.60 -3.95
N THR A 372 14.92 12.89 -3.02
CA THR A 372 14.75 12.14 -1.77
C THR A 372 14.01 10.82 -1.98
N LYS A 373 13.52 10.56 -3.20
CA LYS A 373 12.68 9.40 -3.57
C LYS A 373 11.38 9.30 -2.73
N GLN A 374 11.00 10.36 -2.03
CA GLN A 374 9.70 10.44 -1.39
C GLN A 374 8.64 10.67 -2.47
N LEU A 375 7.55 9.92 -2.43
CA LEU A 375 6.53 9.97 -3.47
C LEU A 375 5.47 11.05 -3.19
N PHE A 376 4.99 11.16 -1.94
CA PHE A 376 3.75 11.91 -1.64
C PHE A 376 3.90 12.94 -0.53
N SER A 377 4.72 12.67 0.48
CA SER A 377 5.05 13.67 1.49
C SER A 377 6.07 14.65 0.93
N SER A 378 5.85 15.94 1.13
CA SER A 378 6.96 16.88 1.02
C SER A 378 8.03 16.51 2.07
N PRO A 379 9.32 16.51 1.68
CA PRO A 379 10.43 16.40 2.64
C PRO A 379 10.54 17.64 3.53
N ASP A 380 9.95 18.77 3.12
CA ASP A 380 9.90 20.01 3.90
C ASP A 380 8.69 19.96 4.86
N THR A 381 8.97 19.84 6.16
CA THR A 381 7.92 19.84 7.19
C THR A 381 7.13 21.15 7.21
N SER A 382 7.73 22.27 6.78
CA SER A 382 7.07 23.58 6.71
C SER A 382 6.13 23.73 5.51
N PHE A 383 6.06 22.73 4.62
CA PHE A 383 5.12 22.73 3.51
C PHE A 383 3.67 22.57 4.00
N TYR A 384 3.45 21.72 5.00
CA TYR A 384 2.13 21.44 5.55
C TYR A 384 1.78 22.44 6.65
N GLN A 385 0.83 23.32 6.37
CA GLN A 385 0.31 24.30 7.33
C GLN A 385 -0.63 23.62 8.35
N THR A 386 -1.33 22.58 7.91
CA THR A 386 -2.22 21.79 8.76
C THR A 386 -1.71 20.35 8.80
N ASP A 387 -1.38 19.89 10.01
CA ASP A 387 -1.06 18.50 10.32
C ASP A 387 -1.84 18.11 11.59
N ARG A 388 -2.86 17.26 11.42
CA ARG A 388 -3.79 16.89 12.50
C ARG A 388 -4.00 15.38 12.53
N PHE A 389 -4.05 14.82 13.74
CA PHE A 389 -4.44 13.44 13.97
C PHE A 389 -5.93 13.39 14.33
N VAL A 390 -6.69 12.65 13.55
CA VAL A 390 -8.16 12.60 13.61
C VAL A 390 -8.63 11.15 13.58
N LYS A 391 -9.81 10.91 14.14
CA LYS A 391 -10.47 9.60 14.08
C LYS A 391 -11.39 9.50 12.86
N SER A 392 -12.17 10.54 12.62
CA SER A 392 -13.10 10.63 11.50
C SER A 392 -13.03 12.01 10.87
N VAL A 393 -13.28 12.06 9.56
CA VAL A 393 -13.29 13.28 8.74
C VAL A 393 -14.41 13.19 7.72
N ILE A 394 -15.20 14.25 7.65
CA ILE A 394 -16.08 14.54 6.52
C ILE A 394 -15.44 15.65 5.70
N LEU A 395 -15.11 15.34 4.45
CA LEU A 395 -14.52 16.25 3.50
C LEU A 395 -15.57 16.69 2.48
N THR A 396 -15.63 18.00 2.22
CA THR A 396 -16.48 18.59 1.18
C THR A 396 -15.71 19.67 0.43
N PHE A 397 -15.64 19.56 -0.89
CA PHE A 397 -14.90 20.51 -1.72
C PHE A 397 -15.75 21.74 -2.02
N SER A 398 -15.18 22.93 -1.83
CA SER A 398 -15.80 24.20 -2.25
C SER A 398 -15.26 24.65 -3.61
N LEU A 399 -13.98 24.38 -3.88
CA LEU A 399 -13.32 24.65 -5.15
C LEU A 399 -12.40 23.46 -5.49
N LEU A 400 -12.68 22.78 -6.60
CA LEU A 400 -11.83 21.73 -7.15
C LEU A 400 -11.65 21.96 -8.66
N PRO A 401 -10.48 22.46 -9.10
CA PRO A 401 -10.21 22.66 -10.52
C PRO A 401 -10.37 21.37 -11.33
N ASP A 402 -10.84 21.46 -12.57
CA ASP A 402 -11.07 20.29 -13.44
C ASP A 402 -9.84 19.38 -13.59
N ALA A 403 -8.64 19.96 -13.56
CA ALA A 403 -7.37 19.25 -13.62
C ALA A 403 -7.17 18.28 -12.42
N PHE A 404 -7.83 18.54 -11.29
CA PHE A 404 -7.71 17.80 -10.03
C PHE A 404 -9.02 17.13 -9.60
N LYS A 405 -10.02 17.03 -10.50
CA LYS A 405 -11.24 16.23 -10.25
C LYS A 405 -10.98 14.72 -10.09
N LYS A 406 -9.75 14.27 -10.34
CA LYS A 406 -9.30 12.91 -10.04
C LYS A 406 -8.47 12.93 -8.78
N MET A 407 -8.79 12.05 -7.85
CA MET A 407 -8.08 11.83 -6.60
C MET A 407 -7.79 10.35 -6.40
N THR A 408 -6.68 10.02 -5.77
CA THR A 408 -6.34 8.62 -5.47
C THR A 408 -6.84 8.25 -4.07
N ILE A 409 -7.76 7.31 -4.00
CA ILE A 409 -8.40 6.81 -2.78
C ILE A 409 -8.04 5.33 -2.62
N PHE A 410 -7.31 4.99 -1.57
CA PHE A 410 -6.82 3.62 -1.34
C PHE A 410 -6.12 3.00 -2.57
N GLY A 411 -5.47 3.83 -3.40
CA GLY A 411 -4.83 3.40 -4.65
C GLY A 411 -5.71 3.41 -5.91
N ASN A 412 -7.01 3.68 -5.76
CA ASN A 412 -7.95 3.82 -6.87
C ASN A 412 -8.10 5.28 -7.31
N ASP A 413 -8.03 5.52 -8.61
CA ASP A 413 -8.37 6.81 -9.19
C ASP A 413 -9.89 7.00 -9.16
N TYR A 414 -10.35 7.81 -8.21
CA TYR A 414 -11.75 8.23 -8.14
C TYR A 414 -11.90 9.56 -8.88
N LYS A 415 -12.84 9.60 -9.83
CA LYS A 415 -13.24 10.84 -10.48
C LYS A 415 -14.44 11.40 -9.74
N MET A 416 -14.28 12.57 -9.14
CA MET A 416 -15.42 13.31 -8.60
C MET A 416 -16.31 13.75 -9.75
N ASP A 417 -17.59 13.39 -9.65
CA ASP A 417 -18.63 13.95 -10.50
C ASP A 417 -18.79 15.45 -10.21
N SER A 418 -19.48 16.16 -11.10
CA SER A 418 -19.57 17.63 -11.08
C SER A 418 -20.11 18.22 -9.78
N ASP A 419 -20.75 17.41 -8.95
CA ASP A 419 -21.36 17.84 -7.72
C ASP A 419 -20.30 17.93 -6.62
N LEU A 420 -19.71 19.13 -6.49
CA LEU A 420 -18.83 19.53 -5.38
C LEU A 420 -19.47 19.32 -3.98
N ARG A 421 -20.76 18.99 -3.93
CA ARG A 421 -21.53 18.68 -2.72
C ARG A 421 -21.35 17.26 -2.20
N THR A 422 -20.72 16.34 -2.94
CA THR A 422 -20.47 14.98 -2.44
C THR A 422 -19.66 15.03 -1.15
N ARG A 423 -20.20 14.44 -0.08
CA ARG A 423 -19.53 14.33 1.21
C ARG A 423 -18.74 13.04 1.25
N ILE A 424 -17.45 13.15 1.50
CA ILE A 424 -16.54 12.01 1.60
C ILE A 424 -16.27 11.79 3.08
N LEU A 425 -16.78 10.69 3.63
CA LEU A 425 -16.57 10.31 5.02
C LEU A 425 -15.40 9.32 5.08
N LEU A 426 -14.30 9.73 5.72
CA LEU A 426 -13.17 8.88 6.07
C LEU A 426 -13.20 8.61 7.57
N GLU A 427 -13.08 7.35 7.97
CA GLU A 427 -13.12 6.95 9.37
C GLU A 427 -12.10 5.84 9.65
N SER A 428 -11.35 5.99 10.74
CA SER A 428 -10.54 4.90 11.31
C SER A 428 -11.45 3.82 11.91
N THR A 429 -11.29 2.57 11.51
CA THR A 429 -12.13 1.48 12.02
C THR A 429 -11.38 0.61 13.03
N ASN A 430 -12.12 -0.07 13.91
CA ASN A 430 -11.56 -1.09 14.81
C ASN A 430 -11.35 -2.44 14.10
N LYS A 431 -11.70 -2.56 12.81
CA LYS A 431 -11.46 -3.78 12.05
C LYS A 431 -9.97 -3.89 11.76
N TYR A 432 -9.43 -5.08 11.97
CA TYR A 432 -8.05 -5.40 11.65
C TYR A 432 -7.97 -6.65 10.79
N VAL A 433 -6.88 -6.76 10.03
CA VAL A 433 -6.52 -7.97 9.28
C VAL A 433 -5.09 -8.33 9.62
N ASN A 434 -4.82 -9.62 9.78
CA ASN A 434 -3.45 -10.09 9.95
C ASN A 434 -2.74 -10.03 8.60
N MET A 435 -1.69 -9.23 8.49
CA MET A 435 -0.90 -9.14 7.26
C MET A 435 0.49 -9.72 7.46
N TYR A 436 0.98 -10.48 6.47
CA TYR A 436 2.39 -10.89 6.41
C TYR A 436 3.24 -9.68 6.01
N LEU A 437 4.06 -9.20 6.94
CA LEU A 437 4.87 -8.00 6.74
C LEU A 437 6.30 -8.25 7.20
N PRO A 438 7.31 -7.98 6.35
CA PRO A 438 8.69 -8.08 6.74
C PRO A 438 9.03 -7.03 7.79
N THR A 439 10.04 -7.32 8.61
CA THR A 439 10.50 -6.38 9.66
C THR A 439 11.55 -5.41 9.15
N LYS A 440 12.49 -5.89 8.33
CA LYS A 440 13.62 -5.16 7.77
C LYS A 440 14.15 -5.89 6.53
N ILE A 441 15.00 -5.23 5.75
CA ILE A 441 15.77 -5.88 4.70
C ILE A 441 16.92 -6.67 5.35
N ARG A 442 16.99 -7.97 5.09
CA ARG A 442 18.02 -8.87 5.63
C ARG A 442 19.33 -8.84 4.85
N VAL A 443 19.25 -8.60 3.54
CA VAL A 443 20.42 -8.53 2.64
C VAL A 443 20.73 -7.08 2.30
N SER A 444 21.79 -6.52 2.89
CA SER A 444 22.24 -5.14 2.68
C SER A 444 22.94 -4.91 1.35
#